data_AF-A0A528FPB1-F1
#
_entry.id   AF-A0A528FPB1-F1
#
_cell.length_a   1.000
_cell.length_b   1.000
_cell.length_c   1.000
_cell.angle_alpha   90.00
_cell.angle_beta   90.00
_cell.angle_gamma   90.00
#
_symmetry.space_group_name_H-M   'P 1'
#
loop_
_entity.id
_entity.type
_entity.pdbx_description
1 polymer ?
#
loop_
_entity_poly.entity_id
_entity_poly.type
_entity_poly.pdbx_seq_one_letter_code
_entity_poly.pdbx_strand_id
1 'polypeptide(L)'
;YELAPAPADLLRDRPSLVEKTEFYRLAERHGLEYGPYFQSVSALDIIGHRLVARLSSKDPNLSKQYFAFPGLLDAVLQAGIGLA
;
A
#
# COMPACT_ATOMS: atom_id res chain seq x y z
N TYR A 1 4.32 -0.13 24.95
CA TYR A 1 3.94 -0.14 23.54
C TYR A 1 3.12 -1.39 23.29
N GLU A 2 1.87 -1.24 22.89
CA GLU A 2 1.07 -2.37 22.42
C GLU A 2 1.57 -2.74 21.01
N LEU A 3 1.83 -4.02 20.77
CA LEU A 3 2.23 -4.48 19.44
C LEU A 3 1.06 -4.25 18.48
N ALA A 4 1.35 -3.75 17.29
CA ALA A 4 0.33 -3.69 16.24
C ALA A 4 -0.22 -5.12 15.99
N PRO A 5 -1.55 -5.27 15.82
CA PRO A 5 -2.14 -6.57 15.55
C PRO A 5 -1.54 -7.18 14.28
N ALA A 6 -1.45 -8.51 14.22
CA ALA A 6 -0.96 -9.16 13.02
C ALA A 6 -1.92 -8.83 11.85
N PRO A 7 -1.42 -8.74 10.60
CA PRO A 7 -2.29 -8.48 9.45
C PRO A 7 -3.45 -9.48 9.35
N ALA A 8 -3.21 -10.74 9.71
CA ALA A 8 -4.25 -11.78 9.73
C ALA A 8 -5.39 -11.50 10.72
N ASP A 9 -5.14 -10.77 11.81
CA ASP A 9 -6.17 -10.39 12.77
C ASP A 9 -7.08 -9.28 12.23
N LEU A 10 -6.53 -8.43 11.35
CA LEU A 10 -7.28 -7.35 10.68
C LEU A 10 -8.16 -7.88 9.55
N LEU A 11 -7.78 -8.99 8.92
CA LEU A 11 -8.47 -9.60 7.78
C LEU A 11 -9.60 -10.56 8.18
N ARG A 12 -9.97 -10.66 9.47
CA ARG A 12 -11.05 -11.54 9.94
C ARG A 12 -12.45 -11.04 9.52
N ASP A 13 -12.59 -9.73 9.41
CA ASP A 13 -13.80 -9.08 8.91
C ASP A 13 -13.82 -9.07 7.38
N ARG A 14 -14.98 -8.86 6.75
CA ARG A 14 -15.06 -8.76 5.28
C ARG A 14 -14.49 -7.41 4.83
N PRO A 15 -13.30 -7.35 4.22
CA PRO A 15 -12.72 -6.08 3.82
C PRO A 15 -13.34 -5.60 2.50
N SER A 16 -13.31 -4.28 2.29
CA SER A 16 -13.41 -3.74 0.93
C SER A 16 -12.04 -3.85 0.26
N LEU A 17 -11.99 -4.42 -0.95
CA LEU A 17 -10.77 -4.61 -1.70
C LEU A 17 -10.60 -3.48 -2.72
N VAL A 18 -9.49 -2.77 -2.63
CA VAL A 18 -9.05 -1.79 -3.64
C VAL A 18 -7.86 -2.36 -4.39
N GLU A 19 -8.02 -2.55 -5.70
CA GLU A 19 -6.96 -3.07 -6.58
C GLU A 19 -5.98 -1.97 -6.99
N LYS A 20 -4.75 -2.37 -7.35
CA LYS A 20 -3.67 -1.45 -7.79
C LYS A 20 -4.15 -0.37 -8.76
N THR A 21 -4.84 -0.76 -9.83
CA THR A 21 -5.28 0.17 -10.88
C THR A 21 -6.28 1.18 -10.34
N GLU A 22 -7.19 0.75 -9.48
CA GLU A 22 -8.16 1.64 -8.85
C GLU A 22 -7.49 2.63 -7.90
N PHE A 23 -6.57 2.14 -7.07
CA PHE A 23 -5.78 2.96 -6.15
C PHE A 23 -5.00 4.06 -6.88
N TYR A 24 -4.22 3.71 -7.90
CA TYR A 24 -3.41 4.71 -8.61
C TYR A 24 -4.24 5.66 -9.48
N ARG A 25 -5.40 5.20 -10.00
CA ARG A 25 -6.37 6.09 -10.66
C ARG A 25 -7.02 7.07 -9.69
N LEU A 26 -7.27 6.67 -8.43
CA LEU A 26 -7.72 7.58 -7.40
C LEU A 26 -6.64 8.62 -7.10
N ALA A 27 -5.41 8.19 -6.86
CA ALA A 27 -4.27 9.08 -6.61
C ALA A 27 -4.09 10.12 -7.74
N GLU A 28 -4.12 9.68 -8.99
CA GLU A 28 -4.01 10.54 -10.18
C GLU A 28 -5.13 11.60 -10.23
N ARG A 29 -6.38 11.21 -9.93
CA ARG A 29 -7.51 12.17 -9.84
C ARG A 29 -7.34 13.23 -8.76
N HIS A 30 -6.47 12.99 -7.78
CA HIS A 30 -6.10 13.94 -6.73
C HIS A 30 -4.75 14.63 -6.99
N GLY A 31 -4.20 14.53 -8.20
CA GLY A 31 -2.96 15.21 -8.60
C GLY A 31 -1.67 14.49 -8.19
N LEU A 32 -1.77 13.22 -7.79
CA LEU A 32 -0.62 12.40 -7.41
C LEU A 32 -0.28 11.41 -8.54
N GLU A 33 0.57 11.86 -9.46
CA GLU A 33 1.06 11.04 -10.57
C GLU A 33 2.29 10.22 -10.15
N TYR A 34 2.08 8.96 -9.77
CA TYR A 34 3.17 8.07 -9.36
C TYR A 34 3.84 7.39 -10.56
N GLY A 35 5.16 7.53 -10.65
CA GLY A 35 5.98 6.79 -11.61
C GLY A 35 6.08 5.29 -11.30
N PRO A 36 6.53 4.46 -12.25
CA PRO A 36 6.49 3.00 -12.15
C PRO A 36 7.27 2.40 -10.97
N TYR A 37 8.31 3.08 -10.46
CA TYR A 37 9.07 2.64 -9.29
C TYR A 37 8.43 3.03 -7.95
N PHE A 38 7.45 3.92 -7.96
CA PHE A 38 6.64 4.33 -6.80
C PHE A 38 5.25 3.69 -6.82
N GLN A 39 4.90 2.93 -7.88
CA GLN A 39 3.65 2.19 -7.97
C GLN A 39 3.71 0.81 -7.30
N SER A 40 4.08 0.79 -6.02
CA SER A 40 4.34 -0.44 -5.25
C SER A 40 3.13 -0.99 -4.49
N VAL A 41 2.02 -0.26 -4.39
CA VAL A 41 0.76 -0.81 -3.85
C VAL A 41 0.17 -1.80 -4.86
N SER A 42 0.00 -3.05 -4.42
CA SER A 42 -0.65 -4.09 -5.21
C SER A 42 -2.15 -4.14 -4.94
N ALA A 43 -2.54 -3.98 -3.67
CA ALA A 43 -3.94 -3.91 -3.25
C ALA A 43 -4.04 -3.44 -1.79
N LEU A 44 -5.23 -2.95 -1.43
CA LEU A 44 -5.59 -2.61 -0.06
C LEU A 44 -6.83 -3.41 0.35
N ASP A 45 -6.77 -4.05 1.52
CA ASP A 45 -7.95 -4.56 2.22
C ASP A 45 -8.32 -3.55 3.30
N ILE A 46 -9.47 -2.89 3.16
CA ILE A 46 -9.93 -1.81 4.07
C ILE A 46 -11.01 -2.35 5.00
N ILE A 47 -10.82 -2.16 6.31
CA ILE A 47 -11.68 -2.61 7.40
C ILE A 47 -11.98 -1.44 8.35
N GLY A 48 -13.09 -0.73 8.10
CA GLY A 48 -13.46 0.45 8.87
C GLY A 48 -12.37 1.53 8.78
N HIS A 49 -11.71 1.81 9.90
CA HIS A 49 -10.61 2.80 10.02
C HIS A 49 -9.21 2.18 9.92
N ARG A 50 -9.12 0.92 9.49
CA ARG A 50 -7.86 0.16 9.38
C ARG A 50 -7.72 -0.39 7.97
N LEU A 51 -6.50 -0.69 7.57
CA LEU A 51 -6.23 -1.41 6.33
C LEU A 51 -5.04 -2.36 6.47
N VAL A 52 -4.97 -3.30 5.54
CA VAL A 52 -3.76 -4.08 5.24
C VAL A 52 -3.38 -3.81 3.79
N ALA A 53 -2.16 -3.33 3.58
CA ALA A 53 -1.62 -3.09 2.24
C ALA A 53 -0.75 -4.25 1.79
N ARG A 54 -0.99 -4.74 0.57
CA ARG A 54 -0.05 -5.63 -0.14
C ARG A 54 0.88 -4.77 -0.98
N LEU A 55 2.18 -4.89 -0.74
CA LEU A 55 3.21 -4.11 -1.43
C LEU A 55 4.13 -5.03 -2.24
N SER A 56 4.50 -4.60 -3.44
CA SER A 56 5.43 -5.30 -4.32
C SER A 56 6.36 -4.32 -5.02
N SER A 57 7.66 -4.60 -5.04
CA SER A 57 8.61 -3.85 -5.87
C SER A 57 8.47 -4.26 -7.34
N LYS A 58 8.48 -3.28 -8.25
CA LYS A 58 8.55 -3.53 -9.69
C LYS A 58 9.91 -4.10 -10.12
N ASP A 59 10.96 -3.78 -9.37
CA ASP A 59 12.30 -4.30 -9.57
C ASP A 59 12.84 -4.84 -8.23
N PRO A 60 12.66 -6.15 -7.96
CA PRO A 60 13.14 -6.78 -6.74
C PRO A 60 14.66 -6.73 -6.58
N ASN A 61 15.42 -6.73 -7.68
CA ASN A 61 16.88 -6.71 -7.65
C ASN A 61 17.39 -5.33 -7.24
N LEU A 62 16.77 -4.27 -7.78
CA LEU A 62 17.06 -2.91 -7.36
C LEU A 62 16.65 -2.70 -5.89
N SER A 63 15.45 -3.14 -5.48
CA SER A 63 14.98 -2.91 -4.10
C SER A 63 15.85 -3.56 -3.03
N LYS A 64 16.45 -4.74 -3.33
CA LYS A 64 17.36 -5.44 -2.42
C LYS A 64 18.67 -4.69 -2.15
N GLN A 65 19.02 -3.70 -2.96
CA GLN A 65 20.21 -2.86 -2.76
C GLN A 65 20.00 -1.78 -1.68
N TYR A 66 18.78 -1.66 -1.16
CA TYR A 66 18.41 -0.67 -0.14
C TYR A 66 17.98 -1.38 1.14
N PHE A 67 18.37 -0.82 2.27
CA PHE A 67 17.79 -1.21 3.56
C PHE A 67 16.27 -0.95 3.59
N ALA A 68 15.85 0.19 3.04
CA ALA A 68 14.46 0.53 2.78
C ALA A 68 14.36 1.15 1.38
N PHE A 69 13.84 0.39 0.41
CA PHE A 69 13.69 0.90 -0.95
C PHE A 69 12.73 2.09 -0.96
N PRO A 70 13.11 3.27 -1.48
CA PRO A 70 12.29 4.48 -1.39
C PRO A 70 10.87 4.31 -1.90
N GLY A 71 10.67 3.62 -3.04
CA GLY A 71 9.34 3.38 -3.59
C GLY A 71 8.48 2.43 -2.73
N LEU A 72 9.10 1.47 -2.03
CA LEU A 72 8.38 0.57 -1.13
C LEU A 72 8.02 1.26 0.18
N LEU A 73 8.94 2.06 0.72
CA LEU A 73 8.71 2.86 1.92
C LEU A 73 7.62 3.91 1.68
N ASP A 74 7.68 4.62 0.56
CA ASP A 74 6.64 5.57 0.16
C ASP A 74 5.29 4.87 -0.01
N ALA A 75 5.26 3.65 -0.58
CA ALA A 75 4.01 2.89 -0.72
C ALA A 75 3.32 2.56 0.63
N VAL A 76 4.06 2.46 1.74
CA VAL A 76 3.47 2.37 3.08
C VAL A 76 2.71 3.65 3.44
N LEU A 77 3.26 4.82 3.09
CA LEU A 77 2.62 6.11 3.32
C LEU A 77 1.44 6.32 2.36
N GLN A 78 1.62 5.96 1.08
CA GLN A 78 0.57 5.98 0.06
C GLN A 78 -0.66 5.18 0.51
N ALA A 79 -0.47 4.01 1.12
CA ALA A 79 -1.58 3.19 1.60
C ALA A 79 -2.53 3.97 2.53
N GLY A 80 -2.01 4.93 3.32
CA GLY A 80 -2.82 5.82 4.16
C GLY A 80 -3.85 6.65 3.41
N ILE A 81 -3.65 6.92 2.12
CA ILE A 81 -4.65 7.57 1.24
C ILE A 81 -5.94 6.74 1.17
N GLY A 82 -5.85 5.41 1.29
CA GLY A 82 -7.02 4.54 1.30
C GLY A 82 -7.90 4.67 2.55
N LEU A 83 -7.46 5.41 3.58
CA LEU A 83 -8.25 5.71 4.79
C LEU A 83 -8.82 7.14 4.81
N ALA A 84 -8.45 7.99 3.84
CA ALA A 84 -8.92 9.36 3.72
C ALA A 84 -10.26 9.42 2.96
#